data_AF-A0A8S3J680-F1
#
_entry.id   AF-A0A8S3J680-F1
#
_cell.length_a   1.000
_cell.length_b   1.000
_cell.length_c   1.000
_cell.angle_alpha   90.00
_cell.angle_beta   90.00
_cell.angle_gamma   90.00
#
_symmetry.space_group_name_H-M   'P 1'
#
loop_
_entity.id
_entity.type
_entity.pdbx_description
1 polymer ?
#
loop_
_entity_poly.entity_id
_entity_poly.type
_entity_poly.pdbx_seq_one_letter_code
_entity_poly.pdbx_strand_id
1 'polypeptide(L)'
;DFSDEFMNNCWRTFVSPSVSMTFRQASICYLCSLIARAKYIIIRSVLNITQLMVDWLHAYVSTTETTSGNSNPNRHLPFYAICQAVLYIFIYRHQEIARLHDGTQKYIFSYAFHFVFVL
;
A
#
# COMPACT_ATOMS: atom_id res chain seq x y z
N ASP A 1 -17.31 -1.22 -11.27
CA ASP A 1 -16.79 -1.90 -12.48
C ASP A 1 -16.00 -3.14 -12.13
N PHE A 2 -15.70 -4.02 -13.10
CA PHE A 2 -14.87 -5.22 -12.91
C PHE A 2 -13.53 -4.91 -12.19
N SER A 3 -12.91 -3.77 -12.54
CA SER A 3 -11.66 -3.33 -11.93
C SER A 3 -11.80 -3.10 -10.43
N ASP A 4 -12.88 -2.46 -9.98
CA ASP A 4 -13.09 -2.15 -8.56
C ASP A 4 -13.31 -3.41 -7.75
N GLU A 5 -14.11 -4.34 -8.29
CA GLU A 5 -14.35 -5.64 -7.65
C GLU A 5 -13.06 -6.44 -7.54
N PHE A 6 -12.25 -6.46 -8.60
CA PHE A 6 -10.94 -7.10 -8.59
C PHE A 6 -10.00 -6.47 -7.55
N MET A 7 -9.94 -5.14 -7.49
CA MET A 7 -9.11 -4.43 -6.51
C MET A 7 -9.54 -4.72 -5.08
N ASN A 8 -10.85 -4.70 -4.82
CA ASN A 8 -11.43 -5.03 -3.52
C ASN A 8 -11.13 -6.49 -3.12
N ASN A 9 -11.28 -7.43 -4.05
CA ASN A 9 -10.97 -8.83 -3.78
C ASN A 9 -9.48 -9.05 -3.45
N CYS A 10 -8.57 -8.38 -4.17
CA CYS A 10 -7.13 -8.42 -3.87
C CYS A 10 -6.84 -7.87 -2.47
N TRP A 11 -7.44 -6.73 -2.11
CA TRP A 11 -7.27 -6.13 -0.80
C TRP A 11 -7.79 -7.02 0.33
N ARG A 12 -8.99 -7.59 0.18
CA ARG A 12 -9.58 -8.52 1.16
C ARG A 12 -8.72 -9.76 1.34
N THR A 13 -8.18 -10.30 0.25
CA THR A 13 -7.27 -11.46 0.29
C THR A 13 -5.99 -11.10 1.05
N PHE A 14 -5.42 -9.91 0.83
CA PHE A 14 -4.23 -9.46 1.54
C PHE A 14 -4.46 -9.23 3.03
N VAL A 15 -5.59 -8.64 3.44
CA VAL A 15 -5.85 -8.34 4.85
C VAL A 15 -6.21 -9.60 5.64
N SER A 16 -6.80 -10.61 5.00
CA SER A 16 -7.22 -11.82 5.68
C SER A 16 -6.05 -12.63 6.25
N PRO A 17 -5.99 -12.84 7.58
CA PRO A 17 -4.92 -13.64 8.20
C PRO A 17 -5.09 -15.15 7.95
N SER A 18 -6.26 -15.60 7.50
CA SER A 18 -6.53 -17.00 7.17
C SER A 18 -5.85 -17.45 5.86
N VAL A 19 -5.42 -16.51 5.02
CA VAL A 19 -4.81 -16.78 3.73
C VAL A 19 -3.30 -16.92 3.90
N SER A 20 -2.70 -17.89 3.19
CA SER A 20 -1.24 -18.09 3.22
C SER A 20 -0.50 -16.84 2.75
N MET A 21 0.71 -16.63 3.27
CA MET A 21 1.48 -15.43 2.97
C MET A 21 1.78 -15.26 1.47
N THR A 22 2.04 -16.35 0.75
CA THR A 22 2.29 -16.34 -0.69
C THR A 22 1.12 -15.75 -1.48
N PHE A 23 -0.11 -16.14 -1.15
CA PHE A 23 -1.30 -15.60 -1.81
C PHE A 23 -1.52 -14.13 -1.45
N ARG A 24 -1.31 -13.75 -0.18
CA ARG A 24 -1.41 -12.35 0.25
C ARG A 24 -0.45 -11.45 -0.51
N GLN A 25 0.82 -11.88 -0.65
CA GLN A 25 1.83 -11.17 -1.43
C GLN A 25 1.46 -11.08 -2.92
N ALA A 26 0.99 -12.18 -3.51
CA ALA A 26 0.54 -12.16 -4.90
C ALA A 26 -0.61 -11.16 -5.10
N SER A 27 -1.62 -11.16 -4.22
CA SER A 27 -2.75 -10.24 -4.27
C SER A 27 -2.34 -8.77 -4.20
N ILE A 28 -1.44 -8.41 -3.28
CA ILE A 28 -0.99 -7.01 -3.19
C ILE A 28 -0.13 -6.61 -4.38
N CYS A 29 0.69 -7.51 -4.91
CA CYS A 29 1.47 -7.28 -6.13
C CYS A 29 0.58 -7.03 -7.34
N TYR A 30 -0.50 -7.81 -7.52
CA TYR A 30 -1.48 -7.60 -8.60
C TYR A 30 -2.23 -6.28 -8.42
N LEU A 31 -2.70 -5.97 -7.22
CA LEU A 31 -3.39 -4.72 -6.90
C LEU A 31 -2.52 -3.50 -7.24
N CYS A 32 -1.31 -3.48 -6.70
CA CYS A 32 -0.32 -2.43 -6.93
C CYS A 32 0.02 -2.27 -8.42
N SER A 33 0.29 -3.40 -9.09
CA SER A 33 0.59 -3.44 -10.52
C SER A 33 -0.51 -2.85 -11.40
N LEU A 34 -1.77 -3.14 -11.06
CA LEU A 34 -2.92 -2.62 -11.77
C LEU A 34 -3.03 -1.10 -11.59
N ILE A 35 -3.03 -0.64 -10.34
CA ILE A 35 -3.16 0.79 -10.00
C ILE A 35 -2.03 1.62 -10.60
N ALA A 36 -0.79 1.11 -10.55
CA ALA A 36 0.39 1.78 -11.08
C ALA A 36 0.35 1.96 -12.61
N ARG A 37 -0.30 1.06 -13.36
CA ARG A 37 -0.24 1.04 -14.83
C ARG A 37 -1.55 1.40 -15.52
N ALA A 38 -2.68 1.26 -14.84
CA ALA A 38 -3.99 1.53 -15.41
C ALA A 38 -4.21 3.04 -15.59
N LYS A 39 -4.06 3.50 -16.84
CA LYS A 39 -4.25 4.91 -17.23
C LYS A 39 -5.70 5.39 -17.12
N TYR A 40 -6.67 4.47 -17.16
CA TYR A 40 -8.09 4.79 -17.00
C TYR A 40 -8.48 5.07 -15.54
N ILE A 41 -7.64 4.67 -14.58
CA ILE A 41 -7.85 4.98 -13.17
C ILE A 41 -7.38 6.40 -12.92
N ILE A 42 -8.31 7.27 -12.52
CA ILE A 42 -8.01 8.65 -12.16
C ILE A 42 -7.07 8.71 -10.96
N ILE A 43 -6.20 9.72 -10.94
CA ILE A 43 -5.18 9.87 -9.91
C ILE A 43 -5.78 9.91 -8.49
N ARG A 44 -6.98 10.49 -8.30
CA ARG A 44 -7.65 10.50 -6.99
C ARG A 44 -7.92 9.10 -6.44
N SER A 45 -8.33 8.15 -7.29
CA SER A 45 -8.56 6.77 -6.88
C SER A 45 -7.26 6.04 -6.52
N VAL A 46 -6.18 6.32 -7.28
CA VAL A 46 -4.83 5.83 -6.95
C VAL A 46 -4.43 6.29 -5.55
N LEU A 47 -4.65 7.57 -5.24
CA LEU A 47 -4.31 8.15 -3.94
C LEU A 47 -5.14 7.56 -2.81
N ASN A 48 -6.44 7.37 -2.99
CA ASN A 48 -7.30 6.75 -1.98
C ASN A 48 -6.84 5.33 -1.62
N ILE A 49 -6.49 4.51 -2.63
CA ILE A 49 -6.01 3.15 -2.36
C ILE A 49 -4.62 3.16 -1.73
N THR A 50 -3.75 4.09 -2.14
CA THR A 50 -2.44 4.26 -1.52
C THR A 50 -2.57 4.69 -0.06
N GLN A 51 -3.53 5.58 0.27
CA GLN A 51 -3.83 5.97 1.64
C GLN A 51 -4.30 4.77 2.47
N LEU A 52 -5.20 3.95 1.93
CA LEU A 52 -5.66 2.72 2.59
C LEU A 52 -4.49 1.78 2.93
N MET A 53 -3.49 1.65 2.04
CA MET A 53 -2.27 0.88 2.30
C MET A 53 -1.42 1.49 3.42
N VAL A 54 -1.26 2.81 3.42
CA VAL A 54 -0.50 3.56 4.44
C VAL A 54 -1.17 3.48 5.81
N ASP A 55 -2.49 3.62 5.88
CA ASP A 55 -3.26 3.48 7.13
C ASP A 55 -3.08 2.08 7.72
N TRP A 56 -3.07 1.05 6.87
CA TRP A 56 -2.79 -0.32 7.28
C TRP A 56 -1.35 -0.47 7.83
N LEU A 57 -0.36 0.18 7.22
CA LEU A 57 1.02 0.19 7.71
C LEU A 57 1.12 0.84 9.09
N HIS A 58 0.47 1.99 9.29
CA HIS A 58 0.44 2.65 10.60
C HIS A 58 -0.20 1.77 11.67
N ALA A 59 -1.35 1.16 11.36
CA ALA A 59 -2.02 0.23 12.27
C ALA A 59 -1.14 -0.99 12.60
N TYR A 60 -0.39 -1.50 11.61
CA TYR A 60 0.56 -2.60 11.81
C TYR A 60 1.66 -2.20 12.81
N VAL A 61 2.30 -1.04 12.62
CA VAL A 61 3.37 -0.57 13.52
C VAL A 61 2.84 -0.43 14.95
N SER A 62 1.72 0.28 15.14
CA SER A 62 1.11 0.49 16.47
C SER A 62 0.74 -0.81 17.19
N THR A 63 0.34 -1.85 16.44
CA THR A 63 0.04 -3.16 17.04
C THR A 63 1.29 -4.00 17.29
N THR A 64 2.38 -3.82 16.53
CA THR A 64 3.64 -4.54 16.76
C THR A 64 4.49 -3.96 17.88
N GLU A 65 4.49 -2.64 18.11
CA GLU A 65 5.24 -1.99 19.20
C GLU A 65 4.82 -2.48 20.59
N THR A 66 3.56 -2.93 20.73
CA THR A 66 3.03 -3.48 21.98
C THR A 66 3.38 -4.95 22.21
N THR A 67 3.93 -5.65 21.20
CA THR A 67 4.24 -7.09 21.24
C THR A 67 5.76 -7.32 21.18
N SER A 68 6.47 -6.94 22.24
CA SER A 68 7.93 -6.94 22.35
C SER A 68 8.59 -8.30 22.63
N GLY A 69 7.98 -9.43 22.20
CA GLY A 69 8.37 -10.76 22.68
C GLY A 69 8.71 -11.84 21.65
N ASN A 70 8.49 -11.64 20.35
CA ASN A 70 8.61 -12.73 19.36
C ASN A 70 9.50 -12.36 18.18
N SER A 71 10.68 -12.98 18.11
CA SER A 71 11.79 -12.72 17.18
C SER A 71 11.62 -13.35 15.78
N ASN A 72 10.42 -13.69 15.34
CA ASN A 72 10.24 -14.34 14.03
C ASN A 72 10.29 -13.28 12.90
N PRO A 73 11.35 -13.27 12.06
CA PRO A 73 11.49 -12.27 10.98
C PRO A 73 10.37 -12.37 9.95
N ASN A 74 9.77 -13.55 9.77
CA ASN A 74 8.66 -13.76 8.83
C ASN A 74 7.36 -13.07 9.28
N ARG A 75 7.26 -12.62 10.53
CA ARG A 75 6.09 -11.87 11.03
C ARG A 75 5.90 -10.54 10.31
N HIS A 76 6.99 -9.93 9.82
CA HIS A 76 7.01 -8.62 9.18
C HIS A 76 6.93 -8.67 7.65
N LEU A 77 6.87 -9.88 7.05
CA LEU A 77 6.66 -10.03 5.61
C LEU A 77 5.45 -9.23 5.07
N PRO A 78 4.28 -9.18 5.75
CA PRO A 78 3.13 -8.44 5.24
C PRO A 78 3.37 -6.94 5.19
N PHE A 79 4.10 -6.42 6.18
CA PHE A 79 4.53 -5.04 6.24
C PHE A 79 5.43 -4.71 5.04
N TYR A 80 6.51 -5.48 4.83
CA TYR A 80 7.42 -5.24 3.71
C TYR A 80 6.74 -5.32 2.34
N ALA A 81 5.78 -6.22 2.17
CA ALA A 81 5.02 -6.35 0.92
C ALA A 81 4.19 -5.09 0.62
N ILE A 82 3.57 -4.48 1.62
CA ILE A 82 2.82 -3.23 1.45
C ILE A 82 3.76 -2.05 1.24
N CYS A 83 4.89 -1.97 1.94
CA CYS A 83 5.89 -0.95 1.71
C CYS A 83 6.35 -0.95 0.24
N GLN A 84 6.67 -2.14 -0.29
CA GLN A 84 7.05 -2.30 -1.68
C GLN A 84 5.94 -1.86 -2.63
N ALA A 85 4.68 -2.19 -2.33
CA ALA A 85 3.54 -1.78 -3.14
C ALA A 85 3.35 -0.25 -3.19
N VAL A 86 3.45 0.43 -2.04
CA VAL A 86 3.32 1.89 -1.95
C VAL A 86 4.44 2.59 -2.73
N LEU A 87 5.69 2.14 -2.54
CA LEU A 87 6.84 2.69 -3.27
C LEU A 87 6.72 2.47 -4.78
N TYR A 88 6.26 1.30 -5.21
CA TYR A 88 6.07 1.01 -6.63
C TYR A 88 4.99 1.90 -7.28
N ILE A 89 3.86 2.12 -6.61
CA ILE A 89 2.82 3.06 -7.08
C ILE A 89 3.41 4.46 -7.19
N PHE A 90 4.17 4.90 -6.19
CA PHE A 90 4.81 6.21 -6.19
C PHE A 90 5.75 6.36 -7.40
N ILE A 91 6.66 5.41 -7.62
CA ILE A 91 7.61 5.45 -8.75
C ILE A 91 6.86 5.58 -10.09
N TYR A 92 5.77 4.84 -10.29
CA TYR A 92 5.04 4.84 -11.56
C TYR A 92 4.14 6.06 -11.77
N ARG A 93 3.52 6.60 -10.71
CA ARG A 93 2.53 7.69 -10.82
C ARG A 93 3.06 9.04 -10.33
N HIS A 94 4.34 9.15 -9.95
CA HIS A 94 4.93 10.38 -9.38
C HIS A 94 4.69 11.63 -10.23
N GLN A 95 4.71 11.53 -11.57
CA GLN A 95 4.49 12.68 -12.45
C GLN A 95 3.05 13.19 -12.39
N GLU A 96 2.07 12.30 -12.29
CA GLU A 96 0.66 12.68 -12.13
C GLU A 96 0.41 13.25 -10.73
N ILE A 97 1.05 12.69 -9.71
CA ILE A 97 1.03 13.20 -8.34
C ILE A 97 1.65 14.61 -8.29
N ALA A 98 2.78 14.82 -8.97
CA ALA A 98 3.49 16.09 -9.00
C ALA A 98 2.69 17.22 -9.66
N ARG A 99 1.80 16.88 -10.60
CA ARG A 99 0.95 17.84 -11.33
C ARG A 99 -0.35 18.17 -10.61
N LEU A 100 -0.71 17.44 -9.56
CA LEU A 100 -1.85 17.78 -8.71
C LEU A 100 -1.50 19.04 -7.92
N HIS A 101 -1.85 20.21 -8.46
CA HIS A 101 -1.61 21.56 -7.92
C HIS A 101 -2.32 21.86 -6.58
N ASP A 102 -2.84 20.85 -5.89
CA ASP A 102 -3.67 20.98 -4.70
C ASP A 102 -2.94 20.41 -3.48
N GLY A 103 -3.25 20.91 -2.27
CA GLY A 103 -2.57 20.59 -1.01
C GLY A 103 -2.49 19.10 -0.67
N THR A 104 -3.21 18.24 -1.38
CA THR A 104 -3.10 16.78 -1.39
C THR A 104 -1.68 16.28 -1.67
N GLN A 105 -0.88 16.97 -2.49
CA GLN A 105 0.54 16.64 -2.70
C GLN A 105 1.33 16.59 -1.39
N LYS A 106 1.05 17.50 -0.44
CA LYS A 106 1.77 17.56 0.85
C LYS A 106 1.55 16.29 1.67
N TYR A 107 0.35 15.73 1.65
CA TYR A 107 0.03 14.53 2.43
C TYR A 107 0.80 13.32 1.88
N ILE A 108 0.71 13.04 0.58
CA ILE A 108 1.37 11.87 -0.02
C ILE A 108 2.89 11.98 0.01
N PHE A 109 3.45 13.18 -0.26
CA PHE A 109 4.88 13.38 -0.08
C PHE A 109 5.29 13.23 1.38
N SER A 110 4.53 13.77 2.34
CA SER A 110 4.81 13.61 3.77
C SER A 110 4.76 12.14 4.20
N TYR A 111 3.79 11.35 3.75
CA TYR A 111 3.67 9.93 4.11
C TYR A 111 4.75 9.08 3.42
N ALA A 112 5.02 9.28 2.14
CA ALA A 112 6.10 8.57 1.44
C ALA A 112 7.49 8.96 2.00
N PHE A 113 7.74 10.24 2.29
CA PHE A 113 8.99 10.67 2.93
C PHE A 113 9.11 10.15 4.36
N HIS A 114 8.06 10.25 5.18
CA HIS A 114 8.08 9.74 6.54
C HIS A 114 8.31 8.22 6.54
N PHE A 115 7.73 7.48 5.61
CA PHE A 115 7.98 6.03 5.49
C PHE A 115 9.38 5.68 4.99
N VAL A 116 9.95 6.48 4.08
CA VAL A 116 11.34 6.33 3.62
C VAL A 116 12.36 6.71 4.71
N PHE A 117 12.01 7.60 5.65
CA PHE A 117 12.88 8.05 6.75
C PHE A 117 12.69 7.32 8.09
N VAL A 118 11.58 6.60 8.29
CA VAL A 118 11.26 5.89 9.56
C VAL A 118 11.68 4.40 9.53
N LEU A 119 12.24 3.91 8.43
CA LEU A 119 13.01 2.66 8.35
C LEU A 119 14.51 2.96 8.40
#